data_AF-A0AAW9QAJ4-F1
#
_entry.id   AF-A0AAW9QAJ4-F1
#
_cell.length_a   1.000
_cell.length_b   1.000
_cell.length_c   1.000
_cell.angle_alpha   90.00
_cell.angle_beta   90.00
_cell.angle_gamma   90.00
#
_symmetry.space_group_name_H-M   'P 1'
#
loop_
_entity.id
_entity.type
_entity.pdbx_description
1 polymer ?
#
loop_
_entity_poly.entity_id
_entity_poly.type
_entity_poly.pdbx_seq_one_letter_code
_entity_poly.pdbx_strand_id
1 'polypeptide(L)'
;MPSEHAPRFDAIVVGGSYAGMSAALQLARARRRLLVIDAGQRRNRFAAASHGFLGQDGRAPGEIAADARRQLLQYPNVEWIDGLALEARARGDGFAVTTEAARFDAARLLLATGVVDELPPVEGLAERWGRSVFHCPYCHGYELDNGRIGVLATGPLALHQAMMLPHWGQVTLFTDGRLEPDAAQAAALQARGVRIEPARVLRIADTATVVLADGRHAVLDGLFTATRLRMASPLAAQLGCAFDEGPMGPFVRTGPTRETTVPGVFACGDAARAAGNVALAVGDGALAGAGVHQSILFR
;
A
#
# COMPACT_ATOMS: atom_id res chain seq x y z
N MET A 1 10.03 20.83 37.88
CA MET A 1 8.93 19.92 38.25
C MET A 1 8.77 18.93 37.10
N PRO A 2 8.76 17.60 37.32
CA PRO A 2 8.46 16.67 36.24
C PRO A 2 7.02 16.93 35.80
N SER A 3 6.78 17.06 34.49
CA SER A 3 5.46 17.41 33.96
C SER A 3 4.42 16.36 34.37
N GLU A 4 3.24 16.82 34.76
CA GLU A 4 2.13 16.02 35.30
C GLU A 4 1.50 15.06 34.26
N HIS A 5 2.13 14.89 33.09
CA HIS A 5 1.65 14.09 31.96
C HIS A 5 2.83 13.47 31.18
N ALA A 6 3.67 12.68 31.85
CA ALA A 6 4.60 11.81 31.11
C ALA A 6 3.78 10.87 30.19
N PRO A 7 4.10 10.80 28.88
CA PRO A 7 3.33 9.99 27.95
C PRO A 7 3.38 8.52 28.37
N ARG A 8 2.23 7.82 28.29
CA ARG A 8 2.11 6.41 28.68
C ARG A 8 3.00 5.50 27.83
N PHE A 9 3.17 5.84 26.55
CA PHE A 9 3.97 5.08 25.59
C PHE A 9 5.17 5.89 25.10
N ASP A 10 6.28 5.21 24.83
CA ASP A 10 7.41 5.81 24.13
C ASP A 10 7.04 6.11 22.68
N ALA A 11 6.30 5.20 22.04
CA ALA A 11 5.75 5.42 20.70
C ALA A 11 4.41 4.70 20.48
N ILE A 12 3.54 5.32 19.68
CA ILE A 12 2.37 4.67 19.10
C ILE A 12 2.63 4.43 17.61
N VAL A 13 2.38 3.20 17.17
CA VAL A 13 2.39 2.80 15.75
C VAL A 13 0.96 2.66 15.28
N VAL A 14 0.56 3.48 14.30
CA VAL A 14 -0.79 3.42 13.70
C VAL A 14 -0.72 2.65 12.38
N GLY A 15 -1.36 1.49 12.35
CA GLY A 15 -1.33 0.52 11.26
C GLY A 15 -0.43 -0.68 11.61
N GLY A 16 -1.03 -1.85 11.81
CA GLY A 16 -0.38 -3.08 12.25
C GLY A 16 -0.17 -4.11 11.14
N SER A 17 0.09 -3.65 9.91
CA SER A 17 0.49 -4.52 8.80
C SER A 17 2.02 -4.65 8.71
N TYR A 18 2.55 -5.05 7.56
CA TYR A 18 3.99 -5.31 7.33
C TYR A 18 4.91 -4.19 7.81
N ALA A 19 4.62 -2.94 7.44
CA ALA A 19 5.46 -1.80 7.78
C ALA A 19 5.44 -1.48 9.28
N GLY A 20 4.25 -1.37 9.86
CA GLY A 20 4.09 -1.06 11.28
C GLY A 20 4.61 -2.15 12.20
N MET A 21 4.36 -3.43 11.88
CA MET A 21 4.92 -4.54 12.66
C MET A 21 6.45 -4.61 12.57
N SER A 22 7.02 -4.34 11.39
CA SER A 22 8.48 -4.27 11.23
C SER A 22 9.09 -3.15 12.09
N ALA A 23 8.47 -1.96 12.11
CA ALA A 23 8.89 -0.85 12.95
C ALA A 23 8.74 -1.13 14.45
N ALA A 24 7.58 -1.65 14.85
CA ALA A 24 7.28 -2.02 16.22
C ALA A 24 8.27 -3.07 16.75
N LEU A 25 8.69 -4.03 15.90
CA LEU A 25 9.69 -5.03 16.29
C LEU A 25 11.04 -4.40 16.66
N GLN A 26 11.51 -3.38 15.93
CA GLN A 26 12.77 -2.70 16.26
C GLN A 26 12.69 -2.03 17.63
N LEU A 27 11.58 -1.32 17.86
CA LEU A 27 11.32 -0.59 19.09
C LEU A 27 11.10 -1.55 20.28
N ALA A 28 10.42 -2.67 20.05
CA ALA A 28 10.16 -3.69 21.07
C ALA A 28 11.48 -4.29 21.57
N ARG A 29 12.39 -4.61 20.64
CA ARG A 29 13.74 -5.11 20.96
C ARG A 29 14.62 -4.07 21.63
N ALA A 30 14.38 -2.78 21.38
CA ALA A 30 14.97 -1.67 22.11
C ALA A 30 14.33 -1.42 23.49
N ARG A 31 13.42 -2.30 23.94
CA ARG A 31 12.71 -2.24 25.23
C ARG A 31 11.88 -0.97 25.42
N ARG A 32 11.42 -0.36 24.33
CA ARG A 32 10.49 0.78 24.37
C ARG A 32 9.07 0.31 24.63
N ARG A 33 8.29 1.08 25.38
CA ARG A 33 6.87 0.83 25.64
C ARG A 33 6.06 1.29 24.43
N LEU A 34 5.37 0.36 23.78
CA LEU A 34 4.70 0.60 22.51
C LEU A 34 3.22 0.25 22.58
N LEU A 35 2.44 0.99 21.80
CA LEU A 35 1.10 0.60 21.44
C LEU A 35 0.97 0.54 19.91
N VAL A 36 0.51 -0.59 19.39
CA VAL A 36 0.09 -0.73 17.99
C VAL A 36 -1.43 -0.61 17.92
N ILE A 37 -1.93 0.27 17.06
CA ILE A 37 -3.37 0.43 16.77
C ILE A 37 -3.60 0.01 15.33
N ASP A 38 -4.37 -1.05 15.10
CA ASP A 38 -4.61 -1.59 13.76
C ASP A 38 -6.10 -1.82 13.47
N ALA A 39 -6.56 -1.35 12.32
CA ALA A 39 -7.94 -1.53 11.88
C ALA A 39 -8.18 -2.86 11.11
N GLY A 40 -7.15 -3.68 10.90
CA GLY A 40 -7.29 -4.98 10.24
C GLY A 40 -7.54 -4.94 8.72
N GLN A 41 -7.54 -3.76 8.09
CA GLN A 41 -7.92 -3.57 6.68
C GLN A 41 -6.70 -3.43 5.75
N ARG A 42 -5.89 -4.50 5.62
CA ARG A 42 -4.67 -4.50 4.78
C ARG A 42 -4.99 -4.33 3.29
N ARG A 43 -4.14 -3.61 2.56
CA ARG A 43 -4.29 -3.37 1.10
C ARG A 43 -4.38 -4.65 0.28
N ASN A 44 -3.59 -5.66 0.62
CA ASN A 44 -3.51 -6.94 -0.11
C ASN A 44 -4.47 -8.02 0.43
N ARG A 45 -5.45 -7.68 1.26
CA ARG A 45 -6.45 -8.63 1.80
C ARG A 45 -7.30 -9.34 0.73
N PHE A 46 -7.27 -8.82 -0.50
CA PHE A 46 -8.03 -9.34 -1.63
C PHE A 46 -7.35 -10.54 -2.31
N ALA A 47 -6.02 -10.65 -2.20
CA ALA A 47 -5.24 -11.69 -2.86
C ALA A 47 -5.12 -12.95 -1.99
N ALA A 48 -5.15 -14.12 -2.62
CA ALA A 48 -5.01 -15.41 -1.94
C ALA A 48 -3.56 -15.71 -1.55
N ALA A 49 -2.58 -15.28 -2.35
CA ALA A 49 -1.16 -15.50 -2.14
C ALA A 49 -0.37 -14.18 -2.26
N SER A 50 0.76 -14.11 -1.56
CA SER A 50 1.73 -13.01 -1.64
C SER A 50 3.01 -13.51 -2.31
N HIS A 51 3.55 -12.75 -3.26
CA HIS A 51 4.78 -13.08 -3.97
C HIS A 51 5.81 -11.95 -3.89
N GLY A 52 7.06 -12.28 -4.19
CA GLY A 52 8.18 -11.33 -4.27
C GLY A 52 8.77 -10.92 -2.92
N PHE A 53 8.40 -11.60 -1.83
CA PHE A 53 9.00 -11.39 -0.50
C PHE A 53 9.74 -12.65 -0.04
N LEU A 54 11.07 -12.55 0.06
CA LEU A 54 11.96 -13.66 0.38
C LEU A 54 11.54 -14.40 1.65
N GLY A 55 11.43 -15.72 1.55
CA GLY A 55 11.01 -16.60 2.65
C GLY A 55 9.50 -16.62 2.91
N GLN A 56 8.70 -15.79 2.23
CA GLN A 56 7.24 -15.74 2.33
C GLN A 56 6.55 -15.92 0.97
N ASP A 57 7.30 -16.22 -0.09
CA ASP A 57 6.79 -16.33 -1.45
C ASP A 57 5.76 -17.46 -1.56
N GLY A 58 4.60 -17.16 -2.15
CA GLY A 58 3.46 -18.08 -2.28
C GLY A 58 2.58 -18.21 -1.03
N ARG A 59 2.96 -17.61 0.10
CA ARG A 59 2.16 -17.71 1.34
C ARG A 59 0.95 -16.79 1.31
N ALA A 60 -0.12 -17.19 2.01
CA ALA A 60 -1.29 -16.35 2.16
C ALA A 60 -0.96 -15.04 2.91
N PRO A 61 -1.35 -13.85 2.39
CA PRO A 61 -1.02 -12.56 3.01
C PRO A 61 -1.43 -12.45 4.48
N GLY A 62 -2.57 -13.06 4.84
CA GLY A 62 -3.09 -13.10 6.19
C GLY A 62 -2.25 -13.95 7.15
N GLU A 63 -1.69 -15.06 6.68
CA GLU A 63 -0.80 -15.90 7.50
C GLU A 63 0.52 -15.20 7.80
N ILE A 64 1.12 -14.55 6.79
CA ILE A 64 2.34 -13.75 6.97
C ILE A 64 2.11 -12.69 8.07
N ALA A 65 0.98 -11.97 7.99
CA ALA A 65 0.63 -10.95 8.97
C ALA A 65 0.36 -11.55 10.36
N ALA A 66 -0.34 -12.68 10.45
CA ALA A 66 -0.63 -13.35 11.70
C ALA A 66 0.65 -13.86 12.39
N ASP A 67 1.58 -14.43 11.64
CA ASP A 67 2.87 -14.91 12.15
C ASP A 67 3.70 -13.75 12.71
N ALA A 68 3.81 -12.66 11.95
CA ALA A 68 4.49 -11.45 12.39
C ALA A 68 3.86 -10.86 13.68
N ARG A 69 2.52 -10.81 13.77
CA ARG A 69 1.84 -10.36 14.99
C ARG A 69 2.12 -11.28 16.17
N ARG A 70 2.08 -12.61 15.98
CA ARG A 70 2.39 -13.58 17.06
C ARG A 70 3.82 -13.42 17.59
N GLN A 71 4.79 -13.18 16.70
CA GLN A 71 6.18 -12.91 17.08
C GLN A 71 6.32 -11.60 17.84
N LEU A 72 5.67 -10.52 17.37
CA LEU A 72 5.73 -9.21 18.01
C LEU A 72 5.09 -9.22 19.42
N LEU A 73 4.01 -9.97 19.62
CA LEU A 73 3.34 -10.06 20.92
C LEU A 73 4.07 -10.95 21.95
N GLN A 74 5.19 -11.58 21.58
CA GLN A 74 6.09 -12.20 22.58
C GLN A 74 6.81 -11.17 23.44
N TYR A 75 6.84 -9.90 23.02
CA TYR A 75 7.52 -8.83 23.74
C TYR A 75 6.53 -8.14 24.71
N PRO A 76 6.73 -8.22 26.04
CA PRO A 76 5.75 -7.75 27.03
C PRO A 76 5.59 -6.23 27.07
N ASN A 77 6.50 -5.49 26.44
CA ASN A 77 6.47 -4.04 26.28
C ASN A 77 5.67 -3.58 25.05
N VAL A 78 4.97 -4.49 24.37
CA VAL A 78 4.08 -4.20 23.24
C VAL A 78 2.63 -4.42 23.66
N GLU A 79 1.84 -3.35 23.62
CA GLU A 79 0.39 -3.41 23.69
C GLU A 79 -0.20 -3.35 22.27
N TRP A 80 -1.35 -4.01 22.05
CA TRP A 80 -2.05 -4.04 20.76
C TRP A 80 -3.52 -3.72 20.95
N ILE A 81 -4.05 -2.87 20.07
CA ILE A 81 -5.47 -2.58 19.97
C ILE A 81 -5.92 -2.84 18.55
N ASP A 82 -6.92 -3.70 18.43
CA ASP A 82 -7.71 -3.84 17.20
C ASP A 82 -8.73 -2.68 17.18
N GLY A 83 -8.47 -1.68 16.34
CA GLY A 83 -9.28 -0.45 16.30
C GLY A 83 -8.80 0.56 15.26
N LEU A 84 -9.69 1.49 14.90
CA LEU A 84 -9.38 2.58 13.99
C LEU A 84 -8.93 3.82 14.76
N ALA A 85 -7.76 4.35 14.41
CA ALA A 85 -7.32 5.66 14.85
C ALA A 85 -7.97 6.75 13.98
N LEU A 86 -8.75 7.63 14.62
CA LEU A 86 -9.58 8.64 13.96
C LEU A 86 -8.95 10.04 13.98
N GLU A 87 -8.26 10.36 15.08
CA GLU A 87 -7.64 11.67 15.30
C GLU A 87 -6.21 11.51 15.84
N ALA A 88 -5.30 12.36 15.39
CA ALA A 88 -3.98 12.52 15.98
C ALA A 88 -3.63 14.00 16.10
N ARG A 89 -3.11 14.40 17.26
CA ARG A 89 -2.73 15.79 17.54
C ARG A 89 -1.51 15.87 18.44
N ALA A 90 -0.75 16.96 18.30
CA ALA A 90 0.29 17.30 19.26
C ALA A 90 -0.31 17.53 20.66
N ARG A 91 0.39 17.10 21.70
CA ARG A 91 0.01 17.26 23.10
C ARG A 91 1.26 17.41 23.97
N GLY A 92 1.52 18.63 24.45
CA GLY A 92 2.76 18.94 25.17
C GLY A 92 3.97 18.60 24.29
N ASP A 93 4.93 17.86 24.85
CA ASP A 93 6.15 17.42 24.14
C ASP A 93 5.96 16.12 23.34
N GLY A 94 4.72 15.65 23.19
CA GLY A 94 4.39 14.41 22.50
C GLY A 94 3.08 14.52 21.72
N PHE A 95 2.35 13.41 21.64
CA PHE A 95 1.19 13.26 20.79
C PHE A 95 0.08 12.48 21.47
N ALA A 96 -1.14 12.70 21.01
CA ALA A 96 -2.29 11.90 21.36
C ALA A 96 -2.96 11.31 20.12
N VAL A 97 -3.34 10.04 20.20
CA VAL A 97 -4.15 9.34 19.20
C VAL A 97 -5.50 8.97 19.81
N THR A 98 -6.57 9.34 19.13
CA THR A 98 -7.95 9.04 19.54
C THR A 98 -8.52 7.94 18.66
N THR A 99 -9.09 6.93 19.29
CA THR A 99 -9.93 5.88 18.69
C THR A 99 -11.39 6.11 19.12
N GLU A 100 -12.33 5.32 18.62
CA GLU A 100 -13.72 5.38 19.10
C GLU A 100 -13.85 5.10 20.60
N ALA A 101 -13.02 4.20 21.14
CA ALA A 101 -13.14 3.74 22.52
C ALA A 101 -12.31 4.55 23.52
N ALA A 102 -11.15 5.06 23.09
CA ALA A 102 -10.18 5.65 24.00
C ALA A 102 -9.16 6.56 23.31
N ARG A 103 -8.48 7.36 24.13
CA ARG A 103 -7.34 8.20 23.77
C ARG A 103 -6.05 7.66 24.38
N PHE A 104 -4.98 7.69 23.62
CA PHE A 104 -3.65 7.22 24.02
C PHE A 104 -2.60 8.29 23.77
N ASP A 105 -1.67 8.48 24.71
CA ASP A 105 -0.60 9.47 24.61
C ASP A 105 0.77 8.79 24.42
N ALA A 106 1.61 9.36 23.55
CA ALA A 106 2.96 8.86 23.28
C ALA A 106 3.97 9.98 23.02
N ALA A 107 5.25 9.71 23.27
CA ALA A 107 6.33 10.67 22.97
C ALA A 107 6.59 10.80 21.45
N ARG A 108 6.39 9.74 20.68
CA ARG A 108 6.56 9.69 19.22
C ARG A 108 5.39 8.99 18.53
N LEU A 109 5.12 9.34 17.28
CA LEU A 109 4.15 8.64 16.44
C LEU A 109 4.82 8.05 15.21
N LEU A 110 4.35 6.87 14.80
CA LEU A 110 4.69 6.27 13.52
C LEU A 110 3.41 5.93 12.75
N LEU A 111 3.30 6.46 11.53
CA LEU A 111 2.18 6.28 10.62
C LEU A 111 2.51 5.20 9.57
N ALA A 112 1.91 4.02 9.75
CA ALA A 112 2.01 2.88 8.83
C ALA A 112 0.62 2.49 8.31
N THR A 113 -0.23 3.50 8.04
CA THR A 113 -1.66 3.34 7.75
C THR A 113 -1.95 2.78 6.35
N GLY A 114 -0.97 2.82 5.45
CA GLY A 114 -1.09 2.39 4.06
C GLY A 114 -1.95 3.34 3.21
N VAL A 115 -2.40 2.80 2.08
CA VAL A 115 -3.20 3.50 1.07
C VAL A 115 -4.41 2.67 0.67
N VAL A 116 -5.37 3.31 0.02
CA VAL A 116 -6.53 2.66 -0.60
C VAL A 116 -6.45 2.84 -2.11
N ASP A 117 -6.60 1.74 -2.83
CA ASP A 117 -6.75 1.75 -4.28
C ASP A 117 -8.14 2.28 -4.68
N GLU A 118 -8.16 3.39 -5.40
CA GLU A 118 -9.34 3.91 -6.09
C GLU A 118 -9.43 3.25 -7.45
N LEU A 119 -10.36 2.30 -7.55
CA LEU A 119 -10.54 1.48 -8.73
C LEU A 119 -11.32 2.26 -9.82
N PRO A 120 -11.02 2.02 -11.10
CA PRO A 120 -11.81 2.60 -12.20
C PRO A 120 -13.28 2.17 -12.09
N PRO A 121 -14.23 3.06 -12.41
CA PRO A 121 -15.66 2.76 -12.32
C PRO A 121 -16.12 1.92 -13.52
N VAL A 122 -15.58 0.71 -13.65
CA VAL A 122 -15.95 -0.29 -14.65
C VAL A 122 -16.75 -1.37 -13.92
N GLU A 123 -17.97 -1.62 -14.39
CA GLU A 123 -18.84 -2.66 -13.82
C GLU A 123 -18.11 -4.02 -13.78
N GLY A 124 -18.17 -4.71 -12.65
CA GLY A 124 -17.52 -6.01 -12.47
C GLY A 124 -16.02 -5.97 -12.14
N LEU A 125 -15.36 -4.81 -12.19
CA LEU A 125 -13.93 -4.72 -11.91
C LEU A 125 -13.63 -4.92 -10.41
N ALA A 126 -14.37 -4.24 -9.53
CA ALA A 126 -14.12 -4.25 -8.09
C ALA A 126 -14.29 -5.65 -7.47
N GLU A 127 -15.26 -6.43 -7.96
CA GLU A 127 -15.55 -7.80 -7.55
C GLU A 127 -14.42 -8.80 -7.86
N ARG A 128 -13.53 -8.42 -8.79
CA ARG A 128 -12.42 -9.22 -9.29
C ARG A 128 -11.06 -8.72 -8.81
N TRP A 129 -11.03 -7.62 -8.06
CA TRP A 129 -9.81 -7.05 -7.52
C TRP A 129 -9.08 -8.05 -6.63
N GLY A 130 -7.79 -8.27 -6.89
CA GLY A 130 -6.94 -9.24 -6.19
C GLY A 130 -7.19 -10.71 -6.55
N ARG A 131 -8.11 -11.00 -7.48
CA ARG A 131 -8.41 -12.37 -7.94
C ARG A 131 -8.03 -12.58 -9.40
N SER A 132 -8.45 -11.67 -10.26
CA SER A 132 -8.16 -11.68 -11.69
C SER A 132 -7.91 -10.28 -12.25
N VAL A 133 -8.12 -9.23 -11.45
CA VAL A 133 -7.71 -7.85 -11.74
C VAL A 133 -6.66 -7.43 -10.70
N PHE A 134 -5.52 -6.93 -11.17
CA PHE A 134 -4.35 -6.60 -10.36
C PHE A 134 -3.75 -5.24 -10.74
N HIS A 135 -2.81 -4.72 -9.94
CA HIS A 135 -2.00 -3.54 -10.31
C HIS A 135 -0.53 -3.87 -10.59
N CYS A 136 0.02 -4.84 -9.86
CA CYS A 136 1.45 -5.12 -9.82
C CYS A 136 1.78 -6.41 -10.59
N PRO A 137 2.49 -6.34 -11.73
CA PRO A 137 2.85 -7.54 -12.50
C PRO A 137 3.89 -8.42 -11.80
N TYR A 138 4.81 -7.84 -11.04
CA TYR A 138 5.75 -8.64 -10.23
C TYR A 138 5.07 -9.46 -9.13
N CYS A 139 3.85 -9.08 -8.75
CA CYS A 139 3.14 -9.67 -7.63
C CYS A 139 2.22 -10.83 -8.06
N HIS A 140 1.70 -10.80 -9.30
CA HIS A 140 0.68 -11.75 -9.77
C HIS A 140 0.81 -12.11 -11.26
N GLY A 141 1.82 -11.60 -11.97
CA GLY A 141 1.98 -11.85 -13.39
C GLY A 141 2.50 -13.26 -13.70
N TYR A 142 3.32 -13.84 -12.82
CA TYR A 142 3.92 -15.16 -13.02
C TYR A 142 2.86 -16.26 -13.03
N GLU A 143 1.87 -16.16 -12.14
CA GLU A 143 0.80 -17.14 -11.97
C GLU A 143 -0.21 -17.14 -13.13
N LEU A 144 -0.13 -16.18 -14.05
CA LEU A 144 -0.92 -16.16 -15.29
C LEU A 144 -0.34 -17.07 -16.38
N ASP A 145 0.80 -17.72 -16.12
CA ASP A 145 1.40 -18.79 -16.92
C ASP A 145 1.50 -18.48 -18.43
N ASN A 146 2.04 -17.31 -18.77
CA ASN A 146 2.19 -16.84 -20.16
C ASN A 146 0.87 -16.70 -20.92
N GLY A 147 -0.26 -16.61 -20.21
CA GLY A 147 -1.61 -16.48 -20.77
C GLY A 147 -1.91 -15.13 -21.40
N ARG A 148 -3.19 -14.88 -21.66
CA ARG A 148 -3.72 -13.64 -22.24
C ARG A 148 -3.93 -12.61 -21.13
N ILE A 149 -3.24 -11.50 -21.26
CA ILE A 149 -3.22 -10.42 -20.27
C ILE A 149 -3.87 -9.18 -20.89
N GLY A 150 -4.81 -8.56 -20.18
CA GLY A 150 -5.31 -7.25 -20.54
C GLY A 150 -4.74 -6.14 -19.67
N VAL A 151 -4.49 -4.98 -20.25
CA VAL A 151 -4.18 -3.74 -19.52
C VAL A 151 -5.32 -2.75 -19.74
N LEU A 152 -6.02 -2.36 -18.68
CA LEU A 152 -7.08 -1.36 -18.75
C LEU A 152 -6.48 0.04 -18.57
N ALA A 153 -6.60 0.88 -19.60
CA ALA A 153 -6.06 2.22 -19.58
C ALA A 153 -6.86 3.16 -18.66
N THR A 154 -6.17 3.73 -17.67
CA THR A 154 -6.74 4.73 -16.73
C THR A 154 -6.01 6.08 -16.81
N GLY A 155 -5.00 6.17 -17.68
CA GLY A 155 -4.18 7.35 -17.91
C GLY A 155 -2.87 7.01 -18.62
N PRO A 156 -1.95 7.98 -18.78
CA PRO A 156 -0.70 7.80 -19.54
C PRO A 156 0.20 6.67 -19.04
N LEU A 157 0.16 6.37 -17.73
CA LEU A 157 0.94 5.28 -17.13
C LEU A 157 0.57 3.90 -17.67
N ALA A 158 -0.63 3.75 -18.24
CA ALA A 158 -1.07 2.49 -18.86
C ALA A 158 -0.20 2.07 -20.04
N LEU A 159 0.36 3.04 -20.79
CA LEU A 159 1.30 2.75 -21.88
C LEU A 159 2.56 2.07 -21.34
N HIS A 160 3.14 2.64 -20.29
CA HIS A 160 4.30 2.07 -19.62
C HIS A 160 3.99 0.68 -19.04
N GLN A 161 2.84 0.52 -18.38
CA GLN A 161 2.41 -0.78 -17.86
C GLN A 161 2.27 -1.83 -18.97
N ALA A 162 1.62 -1.49 -20.08
CA ALA A 162 1.46 -2.36 -21.23
C ALA A 162 2.78 -2.75 -21.88
N MET A 163 3.78 -1.86 -21.90
CA MET A 163 5.13 -2.16 -22.40
C MET A 163 5.91 -3.16 -21.54
N MET A 164 5.59 -3.24 -20.23
CA MET A 164 6.25 -4.17 -19.31
C MET A 164 5.71 -5.58 -19.40
N LEU A 165 4.40 -5.73 -19.59
CA LEU A 165 3.68 -7.00 -19.41
C LEU A 165 4.02 -8.14 -20.39
N PRO A 166 4.60 -7.93 -21.59
CA PRO A 166 4.90 -9.02 -22.52
C PRO A 166 5.87 -10.09 -21.99
N HIS A 167 6.59 -9.84 -20.90
CA HIS A 167 7.38 -10.88 -20.23
C HIS A 167 6.53 -11.94 -19.51
N TRP A 168 5.24 -11.66 -19.26
CA TRP A 168 4.34 -12.53 -18.49
C TRP A 168 3.21 -13.13 -19.35
N GLY A 169 3.09 -12.75 -20.62
CA GLY A 169 2.04 -13.29 -21.50
C GLY A 169 1.71 -12.42 -22.71
N GLN A 170 0.62 -12.77 -23.39
CA GLN A 170 0.13 -12.08 -24.57
C GLN A 170 -0.72 -10.86 -24.17
N VAL A 171 -0.25 -9.66 -24.49
CA VAL A 171 -0.83 -8.42 -23.94
C VAL A 171 -1.80 -7.76 -24.91
N THR A 172 -2.99 -7.42 -24.42
CA THR A 172 -3.91 -6.47 -25.07
C THR A 172 -4.09 -5.22 -24.20
N LEU A 173 -3.72 -4.06 -24.72
CA LEU A 173 -4.02 -2.76 -24.12
C LEU A 173 -5.42 -2.30 -24.54
N PHE A 174 -6.34 -2.22 -23.59
CA PHE A 174 -7.67 -1.65 -23.78
C PHE A 174 -7.64 -0.16 -23.48
N THR A 175 -7.76 0.68 -24.51
CA THR A 175 -7.63 2.13 -24.33
C THR A 175 -8.93 2.84 -23.98
N ASP A 176 -10.06 2.13 -24.06
CA ASP A 176 -11.40 2.61 -23.70
C ASP A 176 -11.83 3.91 -24.42
N GLY A 177 -11.25 4.19 -25.59
CA GLY A 177 -11.44 5.46 -26.32
C GLY A 177 -10.94 6.70 -25.57
N ARG A 178 -10.20 6.53 -24.46
CA ARG A 178 -9.72 7.62 -23.58
C ARG A 178 -8.23 7.90 -23.74
N LEU A 179 -7.51 6.95 -24.32
CA LEU A 179 -6.07 7.02 -24.54
C LEU A 179 -5.80 6.68 -25.99
N GLU A 180 -5.21 7.60 -26.72
CA GLU A 180 -4.77 7.37 -28.10
C GLU A 180 -3.25 7.47 -28.12
N PRO A 181 -2.52 6.34 -28.23
CA PRO A 181 -1.08 6.37 -28.37
C PRO A 181 -0.71 7.11 -29.66
N ASP A 182 0.28 8.00 -29.59
CA ASP A 182 0.85 8.60 -30.81
C ASP A 182 1.52 7.52 -31.68
N ALA A 183 1.89 7.88 -32.91
CA ALA A 183 2.49 6.93 -33.86
C ALA A 183 3.77 6.24 -33.31
N ALA A 184 4.59 6.95 -32.53
CA ALA A 184 5.81 6.39 -31.95
C ALA A 184 5.49 5.44 -30.79
N GLN A 185 4.53 5.81 -29.93
CA GLN A 185 4.05 4.97 -28.83
C GLN A 185 3.37 3.71 -29.36
N ALA A 186 2.53 3.82 -30.40
CA ALA A 186 1.89 2.69 -31.06
C ALA A 186 2.93 1.74 -31.66
N ALA A 187 3.93 2.27 -32.37
CA ALA A 187 5.03 1.47 -32.92
C ALA A 187 5.84 0.77 -31.82
N ALA A 188 6.11 1.44 -30.69
CA ALA A 188 6.82 0.85 -29.56
C ALA A 188 6.02 -0.29 -28.90
N LEU A 189 4.70 -0.11 -28.73
CA LEU A 189 3.79 -1.15 -28.22
C LEU A 189 3.75 -2.36 -29.16
N GLN A 190 3.61 -2.12 -30.46
CA GLN A 190 3.61 -3.18 -31.47
C GLN A 190 4.95 -3.93 -31.53
N ALA A 191 6.08 -3.23 -31.42
CA ALA A 191 7.40 -3.84 -31.36
C ALA A 191 7.59 -4.75 -30.13
N ARG A 192 6.83 -4.51 -29.06
CA ARG A 192 6.74 -5.37 -27.88
C ARG A 192 5.67 -6.47 -27.98
N GLY A 193 4.96 -6.57 -29.10
CA GLY A 193 3.88 -7.55 -29.30
C GLY A 193 2.57 -7.18 -28.59
N VAL A 194 2.38 -5.93 -28.20
CA VAL A 194 1.14 -5.47 -27.54
C VAL A 194 0.07 -5.19 -28.60
N ARG A 195 -1.07 -5.86 -28.48
CA ARG A 195 -2.28 -5.54 -29.25
C ARG A 195 -2.97 -4.32 -28.65
N ILE A 196 -3.37 -3.36 -29.46
CA ILE A 196 -4.14 -2.19 -29.02
C ILE A 196 -5.61 -2.42 -29.37
N GLU A 197 -6.50 -2.30 -28.37
CA GLU A 197 -7.94 -2.41 -28.50
C GLU A 197 -8.60 -1.09 -28.11
N PRO A 198 -9.09 -0.29 -29.10
CA PRO A 198 -9.62 1.04 -28.83
C PRO A 198 -11.07 1.06 -28.38
N ALA A 199 -11.82 -0.03 -28.59
CA ALA A 199 -13.23 -0.08 -28.27
C ALA A 199 -13.50 0.18 -26.77
N ARG A 200 -14.60 0.89 -26.50
CA ARG A 200 -15.04 1.20 -25.13
C ARG A 200 -15.32 -0.09 -24.35
N VAL A 201 -14.80 -0.17 -23.13
CA VAL A 201 -15.05 -1.26 -22.17
C VAL A 201 -16.33 -0.96 -21.40
N LEU A 202 -17.29 -1.88 -21.45
CA LEU A 202 -18.56 -1.75 -20.72
C LEU A 202 -18.47 -2.34 -19.31
N ARG A 203 -17.99 -3.58 -19.22
CA ARG A 203 -17.92 -4.34 -17.97
C ARG A 203 -16.89 -5.46 -18.05
N ILE A 204 -16.49 -5.97 -16.89
CA ILE A 204 -15.71 -7.19 -16.74
C ILE A 204 -16.63 -8.32 -16.29
N ALA A 205 -16.64 -9.42 -17.04
CA ALA A 205 -17.45 -10.60 -16.81
C ALA A 205 -16.59 -11.83 -16.45
N ASP A 206 -17.25 -12.90 -16.00
CA ASP A 206 -16.64 -14.22 -15.71
C ASP A 206 -15.38 -14.08 -14.83
N THR A 207 -14.28 -14.75 -15.19
CA THR A 207 -12.98 -14.57 -14.54
C THR A 207 -12.36 -13.22 -14.93
N ALA A 208 -12.14 -12.96 -16.22
CA ALA A 208 -11.48 -11.74 -16.71
C ALA A 208 -11.94 -11.36 -18.15
N THR A 209 -13.18 -11.66 -18.51
CA THR A 209 -13.71 -11.35 -19.85
C THR A 209 -14.02 -9.86 -19.96
N VAL A 210 -13.39 -9.16 -20.90
CA VAL A 210 -13.71 -7.75 -21.21
C VAL A 210 -14.84 -7.70 -22.22
N VAL A 211 -15.96 -7.08 -21.86
CA VAL A 211 -17.11 -6.87 -22.75
C VAL A 211 -17.02 -5.47 -23.36
N LEU A 212 -16.91 -5.42 -24.70
CA LEU A 212 -16.76 -4.19 -25.46
C LEU A 212 -18.12 -3.65 -25.94
N ALA A 213 -18.19 -2.34 -26.17
CA ALA A 213 -19.41 -1.66 -26.58
C ALA A 213 -19.95 -2.08 -27.96
N ASP A 214 -19.11 -2.67 -28.81
CA ASP A 214 -19.48 -3.20 -30.11
C ASP A 214 -19.94 -4.66 -30.07
N GLY A 215 -20.11 -5.23 -28.87
CA GLY A 215 -20.58 -6.60 -28.65
C GLY A 215 -19.47 -7.65 -28.67
N ARG A 216 -18.22 -7.30 -28.99
CA ARG A 216 -17.08 -8.23 -28.91
C ARG A 216 -16.71 -8.51 -27.47
N HIS A 217 -16.29 -9.75 -27.22
CA HIS A 217 -15.80 -10.19 -25.91
C HIS A 217 -14.33 -10.61 -26.04
N ALA A 218 -13.46 -10.10 -25.16
CA ALA A 218 -12.08 -10.55 -25.04
C ALA A 218 -11.93 -11.41 -23.79
N VAL A 219 -11.78 -12.72 -23.97
CA VAL A 219 -11.52 -13.66 -22.87
C VAL A 219 -10.03 -13.61 -22.53
N LEU A 220 -9.73 -13.31 -21.27
CA LEU A 220 -8.38 -13.16 -20.75
C LEU A 220 -8.19 -14.06 -19.53
N ASP A 221 -6.93 -14.25 -19.16
CA ASP A 221 -6.53 -15.02 -17.99
C ASP A 221 -6.23 -14.08 -16.80
N GLY A 222 -5.88 -12.82 -17.07
CA GLY A 222 -5.77 -11.77 -16.05
C GLY A 222 -5.83 -10.35 -16.62
N LEU A 223 -6.16 -9.39 -15.75
CA LEU A 223 -6.25 -7.98 -16.05
C LEU A 223 -5.33 -7.17 -15.13
N PHE A 224 -4.69 -6.15 -15.70
CA PHE A 224 -3.93 -5.16 -14.96
C PHE A 224 -4.48 -3.76 -15.18
N THR A 225 -4.52 -2.97 -14.12
CA THR A 225 -4.86 -1.56 -14.22
C THR A 225 -4.09 -0.76 -13.19
N ALA A 226 -3.62 0.42 -13.60
CA ALA A 226 -3.06 1.39 -12.67
C ALA A 226 -4.20 2.07 -11.91
N THR A 227 -4.12 2.04 -10.58
CA THR A 227 -5.09 2.67 -9.68
C THR A 227 -4.58 4.03 -9.23
N ARG A 228 -5.52 4.94 -8.92
CA ARG A 228 -5.21 6.10 -8.09
C ARG A 228 -5.12 5.63 -6.65
N LEU A 229 -4.19 6.21 -5.88
CA LEU A 229 -4.00 5.91 -4.47
C LEU A 229 -4.45 7.11 -3.66
N ARG A 230 -5.28 6.86 -2.66
CA ARG A 230 -5.56 7.84 -1.61
C ARG A 230 -4.99 7.36 -0.28
N MET A 231 -4.69 8.31 0.61
CA MET A 231 -4.30 7.99 1.97
C MET A 231 -5.42 7.21 2.67
N ALA A 232 -5.05 6.12 3.36
CA ALA A 232 -6.03 5.30 4.08
C ALA A 232 -6.55 5.98 5.36
N SER A 233 -5.89 7.05 5.80
CA SER A 233 -6.13 7.68 7.09
C SER A 233 -5.83 9.19 7.04
N PRO A 234 -6.60 10.04 7.75
CA PRO A 234 -6.41 11.48 7.75
C PRO A 234 -5.29 11.96 8.69
N LEU A 235 -4.72 11.07 9.51
CA LEU A 235 -3.84 11.46 10.63
C LEU A 235 -2.63 12.28 10.21
N ALA A 236 -1.99 11.93 9.08
CA ALA A 236 -0.85 12.68 8.58
C ALA A 236 -1.23 14.14 8.25
N ALA A 237 -2.40 14.36 7.65
CA ALA A 237 -2.90 15.70 7.35
C ALA A 237 -3.28 16.46 8.64
N GLN A 238 -3.94 15.79 9.59
CA GLN A 238 -4.29 16.38 10.90
C GLN A 238 -3.06 16.83 11.69
N LEU A 239 -1.95 16.08 11.59
CA LEU A 239 -0.68 16.41 12.23
C LEU A 239 0.10 17.50 11.49
N GLY A 240 -0.31 17.89 10.27
CA GLY A 240 0.39 18.86 9.44
C GLY A 240 1.62 18.29 8.71
N CYS A 241 1.68 16.98 8.50
CA CYS A 241 2.72 16.37 7.67
C CYS A 241 2.58 16.84 6.21
N ALA A 242 3.70 17.17 5.57
CA ALA A 242 3.72 17.45 4.13
C ALA A 242 3.57 16.16 3.32
N PHE A 243 3.03 16.30 2.12
CA PHE A 243 2.86 15.24 1.14
C PHE A 243 3.63 15.59 -0.14
N ASP A 244 4.13 14.55 -0.81
CA ASP A 244 4.62 14.64 -2.19
C ASP A 244 3.59 13.99 -3.11
N GLU A 245 3.50 14.48 -4.35
CA GLU A 245 2.64 13.91 -5.39
C GLU A 245 3.41 12.87 -6.20
N GLY A 246 2.94 11.63 -6.18
CA GLY A 246 3.45 10.53 -7.01
C GLY A 246 2.60 10.32 -8.27
N PRO A 247 3.06 9.48 -9.21
CA PRO A 247 2.32 9.19 -10.44
C PRO A 247 0.94 8.56 -10.20
N MET A 248 0.75 7.91 -9.04
CA MET A 248 -0.51 7.26 -8.65
C MET A 248 -1.30 8.07 -7.61
N GLY A 249 -0.73 9.11 -7.00
CA GLY A 249 -1.37 9.88 -5.92
C GLY A 249 -0.39 10.31 -4.83
N PRO A 250 -0.88 10.97 -3.77
CA PRO A 250 -0.05 11.52 -2.72
C PRO A 250 0.55 10.44 -1.82
N PHE A 251 1.72 10.75 -1.24
CA PHE A 251 2.34 9.99 -0.15
C PHE A 251 3.00 10.94 0.85
N VAL A 252 3.11 10.53 2.11
CA VAL A 252 3.70 11.36 3.16
C VAL A 252 5.19 11.57 2.87
N ARG A 253 5.62 12.83 2.85
CA ARG A 253 7.04 13.18 2.67
C ARG A 253 7.83 12.76 3.90
N THR A 254 8.91 12.01 3.68
CA THR A 254 9.82 11.59 4.75
C THR A 254 11.28 11.80 4.40
N GLY A 255 12.10 12.09 5.40
CA GLY A 255 13.56 12.08 5.27
C GLY A 255 14.18 10.66 5.27
N PRO A 256 15.52 10.56 5.23
CA PRO A 256 16.23 9.27 5.19
C PRO A 256 15.94 8.35 6.39
N THR A 257 15.67 8.93 7.56
CA THR A 257 15.31 8.23 8.80
C THR A 257 13.82 7.92 8.93
N ARG A 258 13.03 8.19 7.88
CA ARG A 258 11.56 8.07 7.83
C ARG A 258 10.79 9.04 8.74
N GLU A 259 11.46 10.05 9.26
CA GLU A 259 10.79 11.16 9.93
C GLU A 259 10.09 12.06 8.90
N THR A 260 8.89 12.50 9.23
CA THR A 260 8.10 13.42 8.39
C THR A 260 8.59 14.86 8.57
N THR A 261 7.92 15.81 7.93
CA THR A 261 8.17 17.24 8.19
C THR A 261 7.78 17.70 9.59
N VAL A 262 7.04 16.88 10.34
CA VAL A 262 6.66 17.14 11.72
C VAL A 262 7.61 16.37 12.64
N PRO A 263 8.44 17.07 13.44
CA PRO A 263 9.38 16.41 14.35
C PRO A 263 8.69 15.44 15.29
N GLY A 264 9.25 14.24 15.43
CA GLY A 264 8.69 13.18 16.27
C GLY A 264 7.55 12.36 15.66
N VAL A 265 7.13 12.70 14.43
CA VAL A 265 6.20 11.90 13.62
C VAL A 265 6.96 11.25 12.47
N PHE A 266 6.82 9.93 12.34
CA PHE A 266 7.46 9.09 11.32
C PHE A 266 6.40 8.46 10.42
N ALA A 267 6.75 8.08 9.20
CA ALA A 267 5.85 7.34 8.30
C ALA A 267 6.59 6.28 7.47
N CYS A 268 5.95 5.15 7.19
CA CYS A 268 6.56 4.07 6.42
C CYS A 268 5.53 3.20 5.67
N GLY A 269 6.04 2.31 4.80
CA GLY A 269 5.24 1.52 3.89
C GLY A 269 4.56 2.37 2.82
N ASP A 270 3.47 1.86 2.24
CA ASP A 270 2.76 2.52 1.15
C ASP A 270 2.28 3.94 1.49
N ALA A 271 2.06 4.26 2.77
CA ALA A 271 1.70 5.61 3.20
C ALA A 271 2.80 6.66 2.93
N ALA A 272 4.06 6.23 2.81
CA ALA A 272 5.23 7.10 2.63
C ALA A 272 6.03 6.75 1.36
N ARG A 273 5.41 6.03 0.41
CA ARG A 273 6.08 5.58 -0.80
C ARG A 273 5.12 5.48 -1.98
N ALA A 274 5.48 6.10 -3.10
CA ALA A 274 4.67 6.08 -4.33
C ALA A 274 4.47 4.69 -4.95
N ALA A 275 5.48 3.81 -4.90
CA ALA A 275 5.42 2.45 -5.44
C ALA A 275 5.86 1.43 -4.39
N GLY A 276 4.89 0.81 -3.71
CA GLY A 276 5.11 -0.10 -2.58
C GLY A 276 5.11 -1.58 -2.95
N ASN A 277 5.70 -2.39 -2.08
CA ASN A 277 5.54 -3.84 -2.01
C ASN A 277 5.84 -4.30 -0.57
N VAL A 278 5.60 -5.58 -0.26
CA VAL A 278 5.80 -6.11 1.10
C VAL A 278 7.25 -5.99 1.57
N ALA A 279 8.23 -6.30 0.71
CA ALA A 279 9.65 -6.24 1.08
C ALA A 279 10.10 -4.81 1.44
N LEU A 280 9.69 -3.82 0.64
CA LEU A 280 9.95 -2.40 0.88
C LEU A 280 9.23 -1.91 2.14
N ALA A 281 7.99 -2.35 2.37
CA ALA A 281 7.25 -2.04 3.59
C ALA A 281 8.00 -2.54 4.84
N VAL A 282 8.51 -3.77 4.82
CA VAL A 282 9.30 -4.33 5.91
C VAL A 282 10.60 -3.54 6.10
N GLY A 283 11.35 -3.26 5.03
CA GLY A 283 12.60 -2.51 5.10
C GLY A 283 12.41 -1.07 5.61
N ASP A 284 11.45 -0.34 5.05
CA ASP A 284 11.11 1.02 5.46
C ASP A 284 10.60 1.06 6.90
N GLY A 285 9.81 0.05 7.31
CA GLY A 285 9.36 -0.12 8.69
C GLY A 285 10.54 -0.26 9.66
N ALA A 286 11.52 -1.10 9.34
CA ALA A 286 12.70 -1.28 10.18
C ALA A 286 13.51 0.03 10.33
N LEU A 287 13.72 0.75 9.23
CA LEU A 287 14.36 2.07 9.24
C LEU A 287 13.60 3.07 10.12
N ALA A 288 12.28 3.12 9.98
CA ALA A 288 11.44 4.03 10.77
C ALA A 288 11.46 3.69 12.26
N GLY A 289 11.39 2.41 12.63
CA GLY A 289 11.50 1.97 14.02
C GLY A 289 12.83 2.37 14.65
N ALA A 290 13.94 2.23 13.92
CA ALA A 290 15.26 2.70 14.36
C ALA A 290 15.30 4.24 14.48
N GLY A 291 14.73 4.97 13.53
CA GLY A 291 14.63 6.43 13.55
C GLY A 291 13.83 6.95 14.74
N VAL A 292 12.68 6.34 15.04
CA VAL A 292 11.88 6.61 16.24
C VAL A 292 12.74 6.40 17.48
N HIS A 293 13.44 5.26 17.59
CA HIS A 293 14.26 4.95 18.76
C HIS A 293 15.36 5.99 18.99
N GLN A 294 16.11 6.35 17.93
CA GLN A 294 17.16 7.37 18.02
C GLN A 294 16.58 8.73 18.42
N SER A 295 15.40 9.08 17.92
CA SER A 295 14.74 10.34 18.30
C SER A 295 14.37 10.40 19.78
N ILE A 296 14.12 9.27 20.44
CA ILE A 296 13.83 9.22 21.89
C ILE A 296 15.10 9.39 22.72
N LEU A 297 16.25 8.94 22.20
CA LEU A 297 17.53 8.99 22.91
C LEU A 297 18.20 10.35 22.85
N PHE A 298 18.06 11.05 21.72
CA PHE A 298 18.91 12.19 21.40
C PHE A 298 18.15 13.50 21.18
N ARG A 299 16.82 13.52 21.34
CA ARG A 299 15.97 14.69 21.14
C ARG A 299 14.85 14.78 22.15
#